data_AF-A0A5C6Z202-F1
#
_entry.id   AF-A0A5C6Z202-F1
#
_cell.length_a   1.000
_cell.length_b   1.000
_cell.length_c   1.000
_cell.angle_alpha   90.00
_cell.angle_beta   90.00
_cell.angle_gamma   90.00
#
_symmetry.space_group_name_H-M   'P 1'
#
loop_
_entity.id
_entity.type
_entity.pdbx_description
1 polymer ?
#
loop_
_entity_poly.entity_id
_entity_poly.type
_entity_poly.pdbx_seq_one_letter_code
_entity_poly.pdbx_strand_id
1 'polypeptide(L)'
;MKLAMTLPRIPLPTLPRLSWSPRGAMASWLVAGNLLVVVALVGMTALSLWSHRATETDRARDVVENLAQNMAVEINAELRNTDNALATIALRYRSARQSADQAAMVAKLLQEQRGLLPQVTALRIADIHGTVTTGLMPGERPFNVGDRAYFSQARATDAMVISEPLNSRAQNHWCIILARRLIDHDGNFDGIVYAVVTAKHFVDRFSGVALGPSGAVSLRSEAMNLVARYSASEPNSTKGFGTRSLSEQAQRSLEQNPERGVYITPTAIDQVDRITAYRKVPGYSMTLFTGMSSDYFLAGWRTQLVRQSLLAALVALALAAASGLIYRIHRGERRSREALAKLAREQDAMLQNDLIGMVRVRDGHAVWSNPALERMFGYGPGEMVGQAAIRLFLSPQEHARVRDTALTTMRAGGRFQTQLRMRRQDGSEFWVDLHGTVVSETESMWMLVDIDGLKRSEEQAQHLALRDVLTGLPNRRLFEEKVGDAIQGARRTGRGFAVCYLDLDGFKAINDQHGHEAGDEVLMEIGQRLQTLVRGNDVVARLGGDEFAILLSGIARPEDVEQTLQRCLFSIQRRITLDCGEKVSVGASIGAVVGGGGDNCRELLHAADESMYAVKRTGKGQIQIAGHAHSEWAVAA
;
A
#
# COMPACT_ATOMS: atom_id res chain seq x y z
N MET A 1 58.11 -41.87 34.82
CA MET A 1 58.27 -40.49 34.30
C MET A 1 57.24 -40.28 33.19
N LYS A 2 56.07 -39.71 33.52
CA LYS A 2 54.98 -39.36 32.59
C LYS A 2 54.79 -37.84 32.71
N LEU A 3 55.07 -37.10 31.65
CA LEU A 3 54.76 -35.66 31.58
C LEU A 3 53.38 -35.50 30.94
N ALA A 4 52.45 -34.92 31.69
CA ALA A 4 51.16 -34.45 31.19
C ALA A 4 51.33 -33.04 30.62
N MET A 5 50.98 -32.85 29.34
CA MET A 5 50.88 -31.54 28.70
C MET A 5 49.42 -31.06 28.79
N THR A 6 49.17 -30.11 29.68
CA THR A 6 47.95 -29.30 29.74
C THR A 6 48.10 -28.08 28.81
N LEU A 7 47.32 -28.04 27.73
CA LEU A 7 47.13 -26.83 26.91
C LEU A 7 45.90 -26.06 27.41
N PRO A 8 45.96 -24.72 27.55
CA PRO A 8 44.83 -23.93 28.02
C PRO A 8 43.79 -23.70 26.91
N ARG A 9 42.49 -23.87 27.24
CA ARG A 9 41.36 -23.50 26.38
C ARG A 9 41.21 -21.97 26.35
N ILE A 10 41.46 -21.36 25.19
CA ILE A 10 41.16 -19.96 24.91
C ILE A 10 39.63 -19.85 24.66
N PRO A 11 38.89 -18.98 25.36
CA PRO A 11 37.47 -18.77 25.08
C PRO A 11 37.33 -17.95 23.78
N LEU A 12 36.57 -18.49 22.81
CA LEU A 12 36.19 -17.75 21.61
C LEU A 12 35.30 -16.56 21.98
N PRO A 13 35.54 -15.35 21.45
CA PRO A 13 34.70 -14.20 21.73
C PRO A 13 33.31 -14.41 21.10
N THR A 14 32.27 -14.30 21.92
CA THR A 14 30.88 -14.26 21.49
C THR A 14 30.63 -12.96 20.72
N LEU A 15 30.53 -13.06 19.39
CA LEU A 15 30.12 -11.93 18.56
C LEU A 15 28.70 -11.49 18.97
N PRO A 16 28.44 -10.18 19.17
CA PRO A 16 27.14 -9.68 19.53
C PRO A 16 26.16 -9.95 18.38
N ARG A 17 25.07 -10.69 18.66
CA ARG A 17 23.92 -10.80 17.76
C ARG A 17 23.27 -9.42 17.65
N LEU A 18 23.61 -8.66 16.61
CA LEU A 18 22.89 -7.45 16.23
C LEU A 18 21.44 -7.82 15.88
N SER A 19 20.52 -7.62 16.82
CA SER A 19 19.06 -7.78 16.64
C SER A 19 18.49 -6.62 15.84
N TRP A 20 18.81 -6.56 14.55
CA TRP A 20 18.18 -5.61 13.64
C TRP A 20 16.82 -6.14 13.20
N SER A 21 15.77 -5.80 13.94
CA SER A 21 14.42 -5.86 13.39
C SER A 21 13.63 -4.60 13.72
N PRO A 22 13.66 -3.57 12.85
CA PRO A 22 12.66 -2.51 12.92
C PRO A 22 11.60 -2.80 11.85
N ARG A 23 10.38 -2.99 12.33
CA ARG A 23 9.18 -3.39 11.58
C ARG A 23 8.79 -2.42 10.44
N GLY A 24 9.47 -1.27 10.29
CA GLY A 24 9.39 -0.33 9.15
C GLY A 24 10.75 0.16 8.58
N ALA A 25 11.89 -0.39 9.01
CA ALA A 25 13.20 0.13 8.61
C ALA A 25 13.54 -0.13 7.15
N MET A 26 13.11 -1.26 6.57
CA MET A 26 13.46 -1.58 5.19
C MET A 26 12.93 -0.55 4.18
N ALA A 27 11.70 -0.06 4.37
CA ALA A 27 11.16 1.02 3.55
C ALA A 27 11.97 2.32 3.72
N SER A 28 12.34 2.63 4.95
CA SER A 28 13.16 3.81 5.26
C SER A 28 14.58 3.70 4.67
N TRP A 29 15.19 2.52 4.69
CA TRP A 29 16.49 2.24 4.07
C TRP A 29 16.45 2.28 2.55
N LEU A 30 15.38 1.76 1.93
CA LEU A 30 15.18 1.87 0.47
C LEU A 30 15.03 3.33 0.05
N VAL A 31 14.21 4.11 0.78
CA VAL A 31 14.04 5.54 0.51
C VAL A 31 15.35 6.29 0.71
N ALA A 32 16.06 6.06 1.82
CA ALA A 32 17.33 6.72 2.10
C ALA A 32 18.43 6.35 1.07
N GLY A 33 18.53 5.07 0.70
CA GLY A 33 19.46 4.59 -0.31
C GLY A 33 19.19 5.19 -1.68
N ASN A 34 17.93 5.19 -2.11
CA ASN A 34 17.54 5.84 -3.37
C ASN A 34 17.79 7.33 -3.36
N LEU A 35 17.47 8.02 -2.26
CA LEU A 35 17.70 9.45 -2.12
C LEU A 35 19.19 9.77 -2.28
N LEU A 36 20.06 8.98 -1.65
CA LEU A 36 21.50 9.14 -1.78
C LEU A 36 21.97 8.95 -3.22
N VAL A 37 21.50 7.90 -3.91
CA VAL A 37 21.85 7.64 -5.32
C VAL A 37 21.33 8.76 -6.23
N VAL A 38 20.10 9.23 -6.02
CA VAL A 38 19.51 10.33 -6.80
C VAL A 38 20.25 11.63 -6.57
N VAL A 39 20.63 11.96 -5.33
CA VAL A 39 21.45 13.14 -5.01
C VAL A 39 22.81 13.05 -5.69
N ALA A 40 23.47 11.90 -5.63
CA ALA A 40 24.75 11.68 -6.32
C ALA A 40 24.62 11.82 -7.84
N LEU A 41 23.57 11.25 -8.43
CA LEU A 41 23.27 11.34 -9.86
C LEU A 41 23.03 12.80 -10.28
N VAL A 42 22.17 13.53 -9.57
CA VAL A 42 21.87 14.94 -9.84
C VAL A 42 23.13 15.80 -9.68
N GLY A 43 23.91 15.57 -8.63
CA GLY A 43 25.17 16.26 -8.40
C GLY A 43 26.19 16.04 -9.52
N MET A 44 26.38 14.79 -9.95
CA MET A 44 27.27 14.47 -11.08
C MET A 44 26.79 15.04 -12.40
N THR A 45 25.48 14.99 -12.69
CA THR A 45 24.91 15.61 -13.89
C THR A 45 25.08 17.13 -13.87
N ALA A 46 24.83 17.78 -12.74
CA ALA A 46 25.03 19.22 -12.59
C ALA A 46 26.50 19.62 -12.79
N LEU A 47 27.43 18.87 -12.18
CA LEU A 47 28.87 19.10 -12.35
C LEU A 47 29.33 18.91 -13.80
N SER A 48 28.84 17.84 -14.46
CA SER A 48 29.11 17.58 -15.87
C SER A 48 28.58 18.69 -16.78
N LEU A 49 27.35 19.16 -16.55
CA LEU A 49 26.75 20.25 -17.33
C LEU A 49 27.45 21.58 -17.10
N TRP A 50 27.88 21.87 -15.87
CA TRP A 50 28.68 23.04 -15.55
C TRP A 50 30.05 22.99 -16.26
N SER A 51 30.73 21.85 -16.17
CA SER A 51 32.02 21.64 -16.85
C SER A 51 31.88 21.78 -18.37
N HIS A 52 30.85 21.19 -18.98
CA HIS A 52 30.60 21.31 -20.41
C HIS A 52 30.33 22.76 -20.83
N ARG A 53 29.55 23.52 -20.04
CA ARG A 53 29.31 24.94 -20.32
C ARG A 53 30.59 25.76 -20.30
N ALA A 54 31.45 25.50 -19.31
CA ALA A 54 32.75 26.16 -19.21
C ALA A 54 33.60 25.85 -20.45
N THR A 55 33.70 24.58 -20.84
CA THR A 55 34.44 24.16 -22.04
C THR A 55 33.90 24.79 -23.33
N GLU A 56 32.59 24.87 -23.53
CA GLU A 56 32.02 25.54 -24.72
C GLU A 56 32.33 27.05 -24.73
N THR A 57 32.35 27.69 -23.57
CA THR A 57 32.70 29.11 -23.45
C THR A 57 34.18 29.35 -23.75
N ASP A 58 35.07 28.50 -23.23
CA ASP A 58 36.51 28.58 -23.49
C ASP A 58 36.82 28.30 -24.96
N ARG A 59 36.18 27.29 -25.58
CA ARG A 59 36.30 27.06 -27.03
C ARG A 59 35.84 28.25 -27.85
N ALA A 60 34.71 28.85 -27.48
CA ALA A 60 34.20 30.03 -28.18
C ALA A 60 35.17 31.21 -28.06
N ARG A 61 35.76 31.42 -26.87
CA ARG A 61 36.82 32.41 -26.63
C ARG A 61 38.01 32.17 -27.55
N ASP A 62 38.55 30.94 -27.58
CA ASP A 62 39.72 30.60 -28.41
C ASP A 62 39.43 30.84 -29.90
N VAL A 63 38.22 30.51 -30.36
CA VAL A 63 37.81 30.74 -31.76
C VAL A 63 37.77 32.23 -32.08
N VAL A 64 37.12 33.06 -31.25
CA VAL A 64 37.02 34.50 -31.53
C VAL A 64 38.36 35.21 -31.40
N GLU A 65 39.21 34.82 -30.43
CA GLU A 65 40.55 35.39 -30.25
C GLU A 65 41.48 35.07 -31.42
N ASN A 66 41.55 33.81 -31.83
CA ASN A 66 42.38 33.40 -32.97
C ASN A 66 41.93 34.07 -34.27
N LEU A 67 40.62 34.20 -34.46
CA LEU A 67 40.08 34.89 -35.60
C LEU A 67 40.41 36.40 -35.58
N ALA A 68 40.23 37.07 -34.43
CA ALA A 68 40.61 38.48 -34.28
C ALA A 68 42.10 38.68 -34.57
N GLN A 69 42.95 37.78 -34.05
CA GLN A 69 44.38 37.80 -34.28
C GLN A 69 44.73 37.68 -35.77
N ASN A 70 44.21 36.64 -36.44
CA ASN A 70 44.53 36.37 -37.84
C ASN A 70 44.05 37.50 -38.76
N MET A 71 42.80 37.95 -38.57
CA MET A 71 42.24 39.05 -39.37
C MET A 71 42.95 40.39 -39.10
N ALA A 72 43.41 40.66 -37.86
CA ALA A 72 44.21 41.84 -37.56
C ALA A 72 45.56 41.82 -38.27
N VAL A 73 46.20 40.64 -38.38
CA VAL A 73 47.44 40.46 -39.16
C VAL A 73 47.19 40.66 -40.66
N GLU A 74 46.09 40.12 -41.20
CA GLU A 74 45.71 40.33 -42.60
C GLU A 74 45.46 41.81 -42.92
N ILE A 75 44.69 42.52 -42.08
CA ILE A 75 44.45 43.96 -42.23
C ILE A 75 45.77 44.74 -42.12
N ASN A 76 46.66 44.37 -41.19
CA ASN A 76 47.99 44.98 -41.10
C ASN A 76 48.76 44.82 -42.42
N ALA A 77 48.76 43.64 -43.02
CA ALA A 77 49.45 43.39 -44.29
C ALA A 77 48.89 44.28 -45.41
N GLU A 78 47.57 44.46 -45.49
CA GLU A 78 46.95 45.34 -46.48
C GLU A 78 47.29 46.82 -46.31
N LEU A 79 47.25 47.30 -45.06
CA LEU A 79 47.60 48.67 -44.76
C LEU A 79 49.07 48.92 -45.04
N ARG A 80 49.95 47.98 -44.69
CA ARG A 80 51.39 48.05 -44.99
C ARG A 80 51.67 48.03 -46.50
N ASN A 81 50.94 47.21 -47.26
CA ASN A 81 51.06 47.21 -48.72
C ASN A 81 50.62 48.56 -49.31
N THR A 82 49.55 49.15 -48.78
CA THR A 82 49.08 50.47 -49.22
C THR A 82 50.06 51.57 -48.82
N ASP A 83 50.61 51.51 -47.61
CA ASP A 83 51.61 52.47 -47.14
C ASP A 83 52.87 52.43 -47.99
N ASN A 84 53.38 51.24 -48.30
CA ASN A 84 54.53 51.05 -49.19
C ASN A 84 54.28 51.65 -50.58
N ALA A 85 53.08 51.48 -51.14
CA ALA A 85 52.72 52.08 -52.42
C ALA A 85 52.66 53.61 -52.34
N LEU A 86 52.03 54.17 -51.30
CA LEU A 86 51.98 55.62 -51.07
C LEU A 86 53.38 56.21 -50.86
N ALA A 87 54.25 55.53 -50.11
CA ALA A 87 55.64 55.90 -49.93
C ALA A 87 56.42 55.89 -51.25
N THR A 88 56.20 54.87 -52.08
CA THR A 88 56.81 54.76 -53.41
C THR A 88 56.36 55.91 -54.31
N ILE A 89 55.08 56.27 -54.25
CA ILE A 89 54.55 57.41 -55.02
C ILE A 89 55.15 58.71 -54.52
N ALA A 90 55.19 58.93 -53.21
CA ALA A 90 55.78 60.14 -52.64
C ALA A 90 57.25 60.29 -53.03
N LEU A 91 58.03 59.20 -52.99
CA LEU A 91 59.44 59.20 -53.37
C LEU A 91 59.63 59.49 -54.87
N ARG A 92 58.87 58.83 -55.75
CA ARG A 92 58.97 59.03 -57.21
C ARG A 92 58.42 60.38 -57.65
N TYR A 93 57.38 60.88 -56.99
CA TYR A 93 56.81 62.21 -57.22
C TYR A 93 57.87 63.31 -57.06
N ARG A 94 58.69 63.22 -56.01
CA ARG A 94 59.83 64.12 -55.78
C ARG A 94 60.83 64.13 -56.93
N SER A 95 61.12 62.96 -57.52
CA SER A 95 62.04 62.83 -58.66
C SER A 95 61.44 63.26 -60.01
N ALA A 96 60.13 63.15 -60.19
CA ALA A 96 59.46 63.38 -61.47
C ALA A 96 59.21 64.87 -61.79
N ARG A 97 59.30 65.76 -60.79
CA ARG A 97 59.07 67.21 -60.92
C ARG A 97 60.12 67.96 -61.76
N GLN A 98 61.15 67.27 -62.24
CA GLN A 98 62.20 67.80 -63.13
C GLN A 98 61.91 67.61 -64.63
N SER A 99 60.88 66.84 -65.01
CA SER A 99 60.57 66.51 -66.41
C SER A 99 59.42 67.35 -66.98
N ALA A 100 59.53 67.77 -68.25
CA ALA A 100 58.51 68.55 -68.96
C ALA A 100 57.14 67.83 -69.10
N ASP A 101 57.09 66.52 -68.83
CA ASP A 101 55.89 65.66 -68.90
C ASP A 101 55.45 65.12 -67.51
N GLN A 102 55.62 65.93 -66.46
CA GLN A 102 55.36 65.57 -65.06
C GLN A 102 53.94 65.01 -64.83
N ALA A 103 52.91 65.64 -65.38
CA ALA A 103 51.52 65.26 -65.14
C ALA A 103 51.20 63.86 -65.71
N ALA A 104 51.69 63.54 -66.92
CA ALA A 104 51.47 62.23 -67.52
C ALA A 104 52.25 61.13 -66.80
N MET A 105 53.49 61.42 -66.37
CA MET A 105 54.32 60.46 -65.62
C MET A 105 53.69 60.12 -64.25
N VAL A 106 53.21 61.13 -63.52
CA VAL A 106 52.53 60.94 -62.23
C VAL A 106 51.21 60.21 -62.41
N ALA A 107 50.43 60.53 -63.45
CA ALA A 107 49.19 59.81 -63.76
C ALA A 107 49.45 58.33 -64.07
N LYS A 108 50.48 58.02 -64.87
CA LYS A 108 50.89 56.64 -65.18
C LYS A 108 51.33 55.89 -63.92
N LEU A 109 52.13 56.53 -63.06
CA LEU A 109 52.57 55.96 -61.79
C LEU A 109 51.38 55.62 -60.88
N LEU A 110 50.40 56.53 -60.76
CA LEU A 110 49.19 56.28 -59.98
C LEU A 110 48.39 55.10 -60.54
N GLN A 111 48.29 54.98 -61.86
CA GLN A 111 47.60 53.87 -62.52
C GLN A 111 48.31 52.52 -62.28
N GLU A 112 49.63 52.48 -62.42
CA GLU A 112 50.45 51.28 -62.16
C GLU A 112 50.32 50.82 -60.71
N GLN A 113 50.44 51.75 -59.76
CA GLN A 113 50.34 51.42 -58.33
C GLN A 113 48.92 51.01 -57.94
N ARG A 114 47.87 51.64 -58.49
CA ARG A 114 46.49 51.23 -58.24
C ARG A 114 46.22 49.80 -58.71
N GLY A 115 46.80 49.37 -59.83
CA GLY A 115 46.67 47.99 -60.33
C GLY A 115 47.19 46.92 -59.36
N LEU A 116 48.09 47.30 -58.45
CA LEU A 116 48.68 46.41 -57.44
C LEU A 116 47.92 46.44 -56.10
N LEU A 117 46.89 47.28 -55.96
CA LEU A 117 46.15 47.51 -54.72
C LEU A 117 44.66 47.24 -54.92
N PRO A 118 44.22 45.97 -54.99
CA PRO A 118 42.82 45.63 -55.21
C PRO A 118 41.87 46.21 -54.14
N GLN A 119 42.38 46.47 -52.93
CA GLN A 119 41.62 47.08 -51.82
C GLN A 119 41.38 48.59 -51.98
N VAL A 120 42.14 49.27 -52.85
CA VAL A 120 42.07 50.73 -53.01
C VAL A 120 41.15 51.08 -54.18
N THR A 121 40.06 51.78 -53.87
CA THR A 121 39.07 52.20 -54.88
C THR A 121 39.59 53.34 -55.75
N ALA A 122 40.32 54.28 -55.14
CA ALA A 122 40.90 55.44 -55.83
C ALA A 122 42.23 55.84 -55.20
N LEU A 123 43.17 56.30 -56.02
CA LEU A 123 44.47 56.82 -55.61
C LEU A 123 44.61 58.22 -56.19
N ARG A 124 44.85 59.21 -55.34
CA ARG A 124 44.68 60.64 -55.67
C ARG A 124 45.81 61.48 -55.10
N ILE A 125 46.06 62.61 -55.76
CA ILE A 125 47.00 63.64 -55.29
C ILE A 125 46.23 64.96 -55.11
N ALA A 126 46.43 65.59 -53.98
CA ALA A 126 45.95 66.94 -53.69
C ALA A 126 47.14 67.89 -53.52
N ASP A 127 47.03 69.09 -54.06
CA ASP A 127 48.07 70.13 -54.00
C ASP A 127 48.20 70.76 -52.59
N ILE A 128 49.04 71.80 -52.47
CA ILE A 128 49.29 72.54 -51.23
C ILE A 128 48.04 73.19 -50.62
N HIS A 129 47.01 73.47 -51.44
CA HIS A 129 45.74 74.05 -51.02
C HIS A 129 44.68 72.97 -50.80
N GLY A 130 45.02 71.70 -51.00
CA GLY A 130 44.12 70.56 -50.89
C GLY A 130 43.20 70.38 -52.09
N THR A 131 43.48 71.00 -53.23
CA THR A 131 42.71 70.76 -54.46
C THR A 131 43.16 69.46 -55.12
N VAL A 132 42.23 68.57 -55.40
CA VAL A 132 42.51 67.27 -56.03
C VAL A 132 42.66 67.45 -57.53
N THR A 133 43.88 67.31 -58.03
CA THR A 133 44.24 67.58 -59.43
C THR A 133 44.56 66.33 -60.23
N THR A 134 44.93 65.23 -59.58
CA THR A 134 45.38 63.99 -60.25
C THR A 134 44.75 62.76 -59.59
N GLY A 135 44.45 61.73 -60.40
CA GLY A 135 43.75 60.52 -59.94
C GLY A 135 42.22 60.65 -59.90
N LEU A 136 41.68 61.61 -60.66
CA LEU A 136 40.23 61.75 -60.89
C LEU A 136 39.74 60.61 -61.79
N MET A 137 38.58 60.06 -61.48
CA MET A 137 37.91 59.08 -62.36
C MET A 137 37.30 59.77 -63.58
N PRO A 138 37.03 59.04 -64.68
CA PRO A 138 36.33 59.60 -65.84
C PRO A 138 35.01 60.26 -65.42
N GLY A 139 34.87 61.56 -65.71
CA GLY A 139 33.68 62.36 -65.38
C GLY A 139 33.71 63.08 -64.02
N GLU A 140 34.73 62.87 -63.17
CA GLU A 140 34.89 63.63 -61.91
C GLU A 140 35.49 65.02 -62.17
N ARG A 141 34.91 66.05 -61.52
CA ARG A 141 35.49 67.41 -61.50
C ARG A 141 36.48 67.54 -60.34
N PRO A 142 37.51 68.41 -60.43
CA PRO A 142 38.36 68.75 -59.30
C PRO A 142 37.53 69.21 -58.10
N PHE A 143 37.90 68.75 -56.91
CA PHE A 143 37.25 69.12 -55.65
C PHE A 143 38.32 69.35 -54.57
N ASN A 144 37.98 70.14 -53.55
CA ASN A 144 38.91 70.47 -52.48
C ASN A 144 38.72 69.57 -51.26
N VAL A 145 39.83 69.20 -50.62
CA VAL A 145 39.93 68.39 -49.39
C VAL A 145 40.78 69.06 -48.31
N GLY A 146 41.19 70.31 -48.51
CA GLY A 146 42.06 71.05 -47.58
C GLY A 146 41.40 71.32 -46.22
N ASP A 147 40.08 71.34 -46.17
CA ASP A 147 39.27 71.46 -44.95
C ASP A 147 39.11 70.13 -44.18
N ARG A 148 39.55 69.01 -44.76
CA ARG A 148 39.44 67.69 -44.11
C ARG A 148 40.57 67.48 -43.10
N ALA A 149 40.23 66.91 -41.95
CA ALA A 149 41.19 66.63 -40.88
C ALA A 149 42.41 65.84 -41.35
N TYR A 150 42.22 64.79 -42.18
CA TYR A 150 43.33 63.96 -42.67
C TYR A 150 44.34 64.75 -43.52
N PHE A 151 43.94 65.84 -44.19
CA PHE A 151 44.85 66.68 -44.97
C PHE A 151 45.78 67.46 -44.03
N SER A 152 45.21 68.09 -43.00
CA SER A 152 45.99 68.80 -41.98
C SER A 152 46.90 67.87 -41.18
N GLN A 153 46.43 66.65 -40.86
CA GLN A 153 47.23 65.64 -40.16
C GLN A 153 48.39 65.14 -41.02
N ALA A 154 48.13 64.79 -42.29
CA ALA A 154 49.18 64.33 -43.21
C ALA A 154 50.19 65.43 -43.55
N ARG A 155 49.81 66.72 -43.47
CA ARG A 155 50.75 67.83 -43.58
C ARG A 155 51.77 67.88 -42.43
N ALA A 156 51.40 67.39 -41.24
CA ALA A 156 52.19 67.50 -40.03
C ALA A 156 53.14 66.31 -39.77
N THR A 157 53.04 65.22 -40.54
CA THR A 157 53.85 64.01 -40.33
C THR A 157 54.27 63.35 -41.63
N ASP A 158 55.41 62.66 -41.63
CA ASP A 158 55.90 61.88 -42.76
C ASP A 158 55.39 60.42 -42.74
N ALA A 159 54.78 60.00 -41.63
CA ALA A 159 54.12 58.70 -41.51
C ALA A 159 52.77 58.69 -42.25
N MET A 160 52.28 57.50 -42.60
CA MET A 160 50.91 57.39 -43.14
C MET A 160 49.88 57.74 -42.07
N VAL A 161 48.97 58.64 -42.44
CA VAL A 161 47.80 59.00 -41.65
C VAL A 161 46.60 58.19 -42.11
N ILE A 162 45.87 57.61 -41.16
CA ILE A 162 44.59 56.94 -41.39
C ILE A 162 43.50 57.87 -40.89
N SER A 163 42.56 58.25 -41.76
CA SER A 163 41.45 59.12 -41.36
C SER A 163 40.44 58.39 -40.48
N GLU A 164 39.73 59.15 -39.65
CA GLU A 164 38.44 58.71 -39.13
C GLU A 164 37.49 58.36 -40.30
N PRO A 165 36.55 57.40 -40.09
CA PRO A 165 35.59 57.02 -41.11
C PRO A 165 34.76 58.22 -41.53
N LEU A 166 34.67 58.44 -42.84
CA LEU A 166 33.97 59.58 -43.42
C LEU A 166 33.20 59.16 -44.66
N ASN A 167 32.22 59.97 -45.03
CA ASN A 167 31.54 59.82 -46.31
C ASN A 167 32.31 60.58 -47.40
N SER A 168 32.65 59.86 -48.49
CA SER A 168 33.41 60.38 -49.63
C SER A 168 32.62 61.45 -50.40
N ARG A 169 33.21 62.63 -50.63
CA ARG A 169 32.57 63.71 -51.42
C ARG A 169 32.30 63.34 -52.87
N ALA A 170 33.16 62.50 -53.44
CA ALA A 170 33.11 62.16 -54.86
C ALA A 170 32.16 60.99 -55.15
N GLN A 171 32.02 60.04 -54.21
CA GLN A 171 31.33 58.77 -54.45
C GLN A 171 30.19 58.47 -53.47
N ASN A 172 29.98 59.30 -52.45
CA ASN A 172 28.91 59.17 -51.44
C ASN A 172 28.84 57.79 -50.74
N HIS A 173 30.00 57.17 -50.51
CA HIS A 173 30.12 55.93 -49.74
C HIS A 173 31.05 56.14 -48.53
N TRP A 174 30.81 55.38 -47.46
CA TRP A 174 31.69 55.34 -46.29
C TRP A 174 33.06 54.77 -46.65
N CYS A 175 34.11 55.48 -46.27
CA CYS A 175 35.49 55.10 -46.52
C CYS A 175 36.41 55.59 -45.41
N ILE A 176 37.62 55.06 -45.43
CA ILE A 176 38.79 55.62 -44.76
C ILE A 176 39.78 56.11 -45.81
N ILE A 177 40.51 57.15 -45.45
CA ILE A 177 41.55 57.75 -46.28
C ILE A 177 42.90 57.41 -45.67
N LEU A 178 43.78 56.83 -46.49
CA LEU A 178 45.17 56.56 -46.14
C LEU A 178 46.01 57.61 -46.86
N ALA A 179 46.57 58.56 -46.12
CA ALA A 179 47.24 59.72 -46.68
C ALA A 179 48.71 59.79 -46.26
N ARG A 180 49.58 60.22 -47.18
CA ARG A 180 50.99 60.47 -46.92
C ARG A 180 51.39 61.82 -47.50
N ARG A 181 52.28 62.51 -46.79
CA ARG A 181 52.82 63.81 -47.19
C ARG A 181 53.59 63.72 -48.51
N LEU A 182 53.38 64.69 -49.40
CA LEU A 182 54.27 64.96 -50.53
C LEU A 182 55.17 66.15 -50.19
N ILE A 183 56.43 66.00 -50.54
CA ILE A 183 57.45 67.03 -50.37
C ILE A 183 58.06 67.36 -51.74
N ASP A 184 58.39 68.63 -51.94
CA ASP A 184 59.10 69.08 -53.13
C ASP A 184 60.62 68.78 -53.03
N HIS A 185 61.38 69.27 -54.01
CA HIS A 185 62.83 69.12 -54.03
C HIS A 185 63.53 69.80 -52.84
N ASP A 186 63.02 70.97 -52.42
CA ASP A 186 63.53 71.80 -51.33
C ASP A 186 63.13 71.27 -49.93
N GLY A 187 62.27 70.23 -49.89
CA GLY A 187 61.77 69.64 -48.66
C GLY A 187 60.54 70.34 -48.08
N ASN A 188 59.96 71.29 -48.82
CA ASN A 188 58.71 71.95 -48.43
C ASN A 188 57.51 71.05 -48.73
N PHE A 189 56.40 71.31 -48.03
CA PHE A 189 55.14 70.62 -48.26
C PHE A 189 54.57 70.98 -49.64
N ASP A 190 54.33 69.96 -50.48
CA ASP A 190 53.85 70.11 -51.87
C ASP A 190 52.47 69.45 -52.09
N GLY A 191 51.81 69.07 -50.99
CA GLY A 191 50.50 68.43 -51.00
C GLY A 191 50.52 67.04 -50.36
N ILE A 192 49.54 66.20 -50.70
CA ILE A 192 49.42 64.83 -50.20
C ILE A 192 49.07 63.85 -51.31
N VAL A 193 49.54 62.61 -51.17
CA VAL A 193 49.02 61.46 -51.90
C VAL A 193 48.14 60.66 -50.96
N TYR A 194 46.97 60.24 -51.43
CA TYR A 194 46.06 59.45 -50.60
C TYR A 194 45.33 58.36 -51.37
N ALA A 195 45.08 57.26 -50.68
CA ALA A 195 44.28 56.14 -51.13
C ALA A 195 42.92 56.15 -50.43
N VAL A 196 41.88 55.77 -51.17
CA VAL A 196 40.51 55.61 -50.66
C VAL A 196 40.22 54.12 -50.51
N VAL A 197 39.97 53.68 -49.27
CA VAL A 197 39.54 52.31 -48.97
C VAL A 197 38.10 52.35 -48.46
N THR A 198 37.19 51.70 -49.18
CA THR A 198 35.75 51.73 -48.83
C THR A 198 35.45 50.79 -47.66
N ALA A 199 34.44 51.14 -46.85
CA ALA A 199 33.94 50.24 -45.82
C ALA A 199 33.47 48.91 -46.42
N LYS A 200 32.93 48.93 -47.65
CA LYS A 200 32.48 47.74 -48.38
C LYS A 200 33.58 46.71 -48.58
N HIS A 201 34.81 47.13 -48.89
CA HIS A 201 35.95 46.20 -49.00
C HIS A 201 36.13 45.34 -47.74
N PHE A 202 36.08 45.97 -46.57
CA PHE A 202 36.16 45.25 -45.30
C PHE A 202 34.94 44.37 -45.05
N VAL A 203 33.72 44.85 -45.34
CA VAL A 203 32.48 44.07 -45.18
C VAL A 203 32.51 42.79 -46.03
N ASP A 204 32.89 42.91 -47.30
CA ASP A 204 32.97 41.79 -48.23
C ASP A 204 34.00 40.76 -47.72
N ARG A 205 35.15 41.20 -47.19
CA ARG A 205 36.11 40.29 -46.54
C ARG A 205 35.52 39.61 -45.31
N PHE A 206 34.89 40.38 -44.43
CA PHE A 206 34.35 39.86 -43.17
C PHE A 206 33.23 38.85 -43.39
N SER A 207 32.53 38.92 -44.53
CA SER A 207 31.50 37.94 -44.90
C SER A 207 32.01 36.51 -45.13
N GLY A 208 33.31 36.34 -45.41
CA GLY A 208 33.93 35.03 -45.59
C GLY A 208 34.11 34.24 -44.29
N VAL A 209 33.83 34.86 -43.13
CA VAL A 209 34.09 34.26 -41.83
C VAL A 209 32.83 33.63 -41.23
N ALA A 210 32.92 32.34 -40.90
CA ALA A 210 31.83 31.58 -40.30
C ALA A 210 31.77 31.78 -38.77
N LEU A 211 31.03 32.82 -38.32
CA LEU A 211 30.76 33.11 -36.89
C LEU A 211 29.36 32.71 -36.41
N GLY A 212 28.62 31.95 -37.23
CA GLY A 212 27.23 31.61 -36.98
C GLY A 212 26.22 32.69 -37.41
N PRO A 213 24.92 32.43 -37.28
CA PRO A 213 23.84 33.23 -37.89
C PRO A 213 23.68 34.64 -37.29
N SER A 214 24.18 34.85 -36.07
CA SER A 214 24.18 36.16 -35.41
C SER A 214 25.60 36.60 -35.03
N GLY A 215 26.63 36.05 -35.68
CA GLY A 215 28.00 36.50 -35.56
C GLY A 215 28.21 37.89 -36.17
N ALA A 216 29.25 38.59 -35.73
CA ALA A 216 29.63 39.87 -36.31
C ALA A 216 31.14 40.10 -36.25
N VAL A 217 31.68 40.80 -37.26
CA VAL A 217 33.03 41.34 -37.26
C VAL A 217 32.94 42.84 -37.51
N SER A 218 33.72 43.63 -36.79
CA SER A 218 33.79 45.07 -37.02
C SER A 218 35.19 45.61 -36.87
N LEU A 219 35.53 46.58 -37.70
CA LEU A 219 36.76 47.36 -37.64
C LEU A 219 36.43 48.75 -37.09
N ARG A 220 37.24 49.23 -36.17
CA ARG A 220 37.09 50.56 -35.56
C ARG A 220 38.37 51.37 -35.67
N SER A 221 38.20 52.69 -35.76
CA SER A 221 39.29 53.67 -35.76
C SER A 221 39.91 53.84 -34.37
N GLU A 222 40.90 54.73 -34.27
CA GLU A 222 41.55 55.09 -33.01
C GLU A 222 40.57 55.68 -32.00
N ALA A 223 39.66 56.54 -32.46
CA ALA A 223 38.58 57.09 -31.64
C ALA A 223 37.45 56.09 -31.36
N MET A 224 37.63 54.81 -31.73
CA MET A 224 36.63 53.74 -31.65
C MET A 224 35.37 53.98 -32.49
N ASN A 225 35.44 54.86 -33.49
CA ASN A 225 34.35 55.03 -34.45
C ASN A 225 34.29 53.81 -35.37
N LEU A 226 33.07 53.40 -35.70
CA LEU A 226 32.87 52.23 -36.55
C LEU A 226 33.27 52.51 -38.00
N VAL A 227 34.29 51.80 -38.49
CA VAL A 227 34.80 51.90 -39.87
C VAL A 227 34.05 50.96 -40.81
N ALA A 228 33.92 49.69 -40.40
CA ALA A 228 33.20 48.68 -41.15
C ALA A 228 32.61 47.65 -40.19
N ARG A 229 31.48 47.05 -40.56
CA ARG A 229 30.83 45.98 -39.81
C ARG A 229 30.16 45.01 -40.76
N TYR A 230 30.43 43.74 -40.59
CA TYR A 230 29.64 42.66 -41.15
C TYR A 230 28.93 41.94 -39.99
N SER A 231 27.63 41.73 -40.13
CA SER A 231 26.86 40.88 -39.23
C SER A 231 26.00 39.95 -40.05
N ALA A 232 26.03 38.65 -39.75
CA ALA A 232 25.29 37.66 -40.53
C ALA A 232 23.77 37.90 -40.51
N SER A 233 23.23 38.51 -39.45
CA SER A 233 21.82 38.90 -39.34
C SER A 233 21.46 40.16 -40.12
N GLU A 234 22.44 41.02 -40.43
CA GLU A 234 22.24 42.26 -41.18
C GLU A 234 23.42 42.53 -42.17
N PRO A 235 23.61 41.70 -43.22
CA PRO A 235 24.83 41.70 -44.03
C PRO A 235 25.19 43.03 -44.71
N ASN A 236 24.19 43.84 -45.06
CA ASN A 236 24.35 45.10 -45.81
C ASN A 236 24.09 46.36 -44.95
N SER A 237 24.02 46.24 -43.62
CA SER A 237 23.69 47.35 -42.73
C SER A 237 24.87 48.29 -42.51
N THR A 238 24.66 49.58 -42.77
CA THR A 238 25.61 50.66 -42.45
C THR A 238 25.35 51.30 -41.09
N LYS A 239 24.45 50.70 -40.29
CA LYS A 239 24.04 51.21 -38.98
C LYS A 239 25.25 51.38 -38.07
N GLY A 240 25.39 52.60 -37.53
CA GLY A 240 26.44 52.96 -36.59
C GLY A 240 27.78 53.35 -37.20
N PHE A 241 27.93 53.34 -38.54
CA PHE A 241 29.17 53.79 -39.18
C PHE A 241 29.49 55.24 -38.78
N GLY A 242 30.75 55.51 -38.46
CA GLY A 242 31.19 56.81 -37.94
C GLY A 242 30.84 57.10 -36.49
N THR A 243 30.12 56.22 -35.79
CA THR A 243 29.72 56.45 -34.40
C THR A 243 30.55 55.64 -33.41
N ARG A 244 30.77 56.21 -32.22
CA ARG A 244 31.39 55.55 -31.07
C ARG A 244 30.32 54.91 -30.19
N SER A 245 29.70 53.83 -30.68
CA SER A 245 28.75 53.02 -29.90
C SER A 245 29.43 51.74 -29.37
N LEU A 246 29.76 51.73 -28.08
CA LEU A 246 30.35 50.61 -27.35
C LEU A 246 29.49 50.31 -26.11
N SER A 247 29.43 49.04 -25.70
CA SER A 247 28.82 48.67 -24.42
C SER A 247 29.76 49.00 -23.26
N GLU A 248 29.21 49.18 -22.06
CA GLU A 248 30.02 49.48 -20.86
C GLU A 248 31.13 48.45 -20.64
N GLN A 249 30.85 47.16 -20.85
CA GLN A 249 31.82 46.09 -20.64
C GLN A 249 32.92 46.09 -21.71
N ALA A 250 32.59 46.46 -22.95
CA ALA A 250 33.59 46.66 -24.00
C ALA A 250 34.52 47.82 -23.65
N GLN A 251 33.97 48.92 -23.15
CA GLN A 251 34.74 50.08 -22.71
C GLN A 251 35.68 49.73 -21.55
N ARG A 252 35.17 49.06 -20.50
CA ARG A 252 36.00 48.62 -19.36
C ARG A 252 37.11 47.67 -19.79
N SER A 253 36.85 46.76 -20.73
CA SER A 253 37.88 45.85 -21.23
C SER A 253 38.98 46.61 -21.96
N LEU A 254 38.63 47.56 -22.84
CA LEU A 254 39.59 48.41 -23.55
C LEU A 254 40.43 49.28 -22.61
N GLU A 255 39.83 49.78 -21.52
CA GLU A 255 40.55 50.53 -20.48
C GLU A 255 41.56 49.65 -19.72
N GLN A 256 41.26 48.36 -19.53
CA GLN A 256 42.17 47.40 -18.90
C GLN A 256 43.32 47.00 -19.82
N ASN A 257 43.04 46.76 -21.11
CA ASN A 257 44.07 46.43 -22.09
C ASN A 257 43.67 46.92 -23.50
N PRO A 258 44.21 48.07 -23.95
CA PRO A 258 43.86 48.63 -25.25
C PRO A 258 44.27 47.76 -26.46
N GLU A 259 45.24 46.85 -26.28
CA GLU A 259 45.84 46.07 -27.37
C GLU A 259 45.04 44.78 -27.67
N ARG A 260 44.47 44.15 -26.64
CA ARG A 260 43.67 42.92 -26.79
C ARG A 260 42.77 42.68 -25.59
N GLY A 261 41.66 42.00 -25.82
CA GLY A 261 40.82 41.49 -24.74
C GLY A 261 39.61 40.72 -25.24
N VAL A 262 38.89 40.14 -24.29
CA VAL A 262 37.64 39.40 -24.53
C VAL A 262 36.62 39.76 -23.48
N TYR A 263 35.38 39.93 -23.92
CA TYR A 263 34.24 40.18 -23.05
C TYR A 263 32.98 39.51 -23.61
N ILE A 264 31.96 39.37 -22.77
CA ILE A 264 30.64 38.84 -23.14
C ILE A 264 29.60 39.86 -22.73
N THR A 265 28.86 40.41 -23.69
CA THR A 265 27.84 41.44 -23.42
C THR A 265 26.93 41.62 -24.65
N PRO A 266 25.69 42.09 -24.46
CA PRO A 266 24.88 42.63 -25.54
C PRO A 266 25.60 43.77 -26.26
N THR A 267 25.74 43.64 -27.58
CA THR A 267 26.38 44.66 -28.41
C THR A 267 25.50 45.91 -28.52
N ALA A 268 26.08 47.10 -28.35
CA ALA A 268 25.33 48.36 -28.33
C ALA A 268 24.56 48.70 -29.64
N ILE A 269 24.93 48.06 -30.77
CA ILE A 269 24.36 48.36 -32.10
C ILE A 269 23.06 47.57 -32.38
N ASP A 270 23.04 46.29 -32.04
CA ASP A 270 21.99 45.31 -32.38
C ASP A 270 21.52 44.45 -31.20
N GLN A 271 22.02 44.70 -29.98
CA GLN A 271 21.59 44.08 -28.72
C GLN A 271 21.71 42.56 -28.65
N VAL A 272 22.51 41.96 -29.53
CA VAL A 272 22.79 40.52 -29.50
C VAL A 272 23.90 40.26 -28.48
N ASP A 273 23.66 39.35 -27.55
CA ASP A 273 24.67 38.91 -26.58
C ASP A 273 25.76 38.09 -27.29
N ARG A 274 27.00 38.60 -27.25
CA ARG A 274 28.14 37.98 -27.94
C ARG A 274 29.35 37.87 -27.04
N ILE A 275 30.03 36.73 -27.12
CA ILE A 275 31.44 36.68 -26.76
C ILE A 275 32.23 37.37 -27.87
N THR A 276 32.87 38.47 -27.52
CA THR A 276 33.60 39.32 -28.46
C THR A 276 35.06 39.42 -28.04
N ALA A 277 35.95 39.04 -28.95
CA ALA A 277 37.37 39.34 -28.85
C ALA A 277 37.69 40.61 -29.62
N TYR A 278 38.64 41.38 -29.13
CA TYR A 278 39.20 42.48 -29.90
C TYR A 278 40.72 42.43 -29.91
N ARG A 279 41.28 42.90 -31.02
CA ARG A 279 42.72 42.98 -31.25
C ARG A 279 43.06 44.25 -31.99
N LYS A 280 44.02 45.02 -31.47
CA LYS A 280 44.59 46.15 -32.19
C LYS A 280 45.44 45.64 -33.36
N VAL A 281 45.26 46.28 -34.51
CA VAL A 281 46.02 45.98 -35.72
C VAL A 281 47.48 46.39 -35.48
N PRO A 282 48.45 45.48 -35.61
CA PRO A 282 49.86 45.83 -35.36
C PRO A 282 50.30 47.03 -36.21
N GLY A 283 51.05 47.96 -35.62
CA GLY A 283 51.59 49.14 -36.33
C GLY A 283 50.58 50.22 -36.75
N TYR A 284 49.27 50.02 -36.50
CA TYR A 284 48.22 50.97 -36.87
C TYR A 284 47.22 51.17 -35.73
N SER A 285 46.64 52.36 -35.60
CA SER A 285 45.69 52.69 -34.52
C SER A 285 44.26 52.19 -34.76
N MET A 286 44.07 51.04 -35.40
CA MET A 286 42.75 50.44 -35.63
C MET A 286 42.56 49.20 -34.78
N THR A 287 41.32 48.93 -34.38
CA THR A 287 40.99 47.77 -33.55
C THR A 287 39.91 46.94 -34.22
N LEU A 288 40.20 45.65 -34.40
CA LEU A 288 39.27 44.68 -34.94
C LEU A 288 38.52 44.00 -33.79
N PHE A 289 37.22 43.79 -33.95
CA PHE A 289 36.34 43.08 -33.03
C PHE A 289 35.71 41.91 -33.77
N THR A 290 35.75 40.72 -33.18
CA THR A 290 35.13 39.49 -33.69
C THR A 290 34.21 38.93 -32.61
N GLY A 291 32.95 38.71 -32.96
CA GLY A 291 31.90 38.34 -32.01
C GLY A 291 31.09 37.14 -32.46
N MET A 292 30.95 36.16 -31.57
CA MET A 292 30.08 35.00 -31.74
C MET A 292 28.91 35.09 -30.76
N SER A 293 27.68 34.86 -31.22
CA SER A 293 26.49 34.95 -30.37
C SER A 293 26.43 33.84 -29.33
N SER A 294 26.03 34.19 -28.10
CA SER A 294 25.86 33.25 -26.98
C SER A 294 24.89 32.12 -27.30
N ASP A 295 23.82 32.39 -28.06
CA ASP A 295 22.88 31.38 -28.51
C ASP A 295 23.50 30.32 -29.42
N TYR A 296 24.45 30.72 -30.28
CA TYR A 296 25.09 29.82 -31.24
C TYR A 296 26.08 28.88 -30.55
N PHE A 297 27.03 29.41 -29.76
CA PHE A 297 28.05 28.56 -29.14
C PHE A 297 27.49 27.72 -27.97
N LEU A 298 26.42 28.18 -27.30
CA LEU A 298 25.74 27.39 -26.25
C LEU A 298 24.66 26.44 -26.79
N ALA A 299 24.38 26.41 -28.10
CA ALA A 299 23.36 25.53 -28.67
C ALA A 299 23.65 24.04 -28.40
N GLY A 300 24.92 23.65 -28.52
CA GLY A 300 25.37 22.29 -28.20
C GLY A 300 25.17 21.95 -26.72
N TRP A 301 25.51 22.88 -25.82
CA TRP A 301 25.29 22.73 -24.38
C TRP A 301 23.80 22.61 -24.02
N ARG A 302 22.91 23.42 -24.62
CA ARG A 302 21.45 23.33 -24.40
C ARG A 302 20.90 21.97 -24.80
N THR A 303 21.36 21.44 -25.95
CA THR A 303 20.99 20.10 -26.41
C THR A 303 21.49 19.02 -25.44
N GLN A 304 22.71 19.16 -24.94
CA GLN A 304 23.30 18.25 -23.96
C GLN A 304 22.56 18.28 -22.61
N LEU A 305 22.14 19.48 -22.17
CA LEU A 305 21.33 19.68 -20.97
C LEU A 305 20.04 18.89 -21.05
N VAL A 306 19.30 18.98 -22.16
CA VAL A 306 18.07 18.20 -22.34
C VAL A 306 18.36 16.70 -22.33
N ARG A 307 19.34 16.24 -23.12
CA ARG A 307 19.68 14.81 -23.23
C ARG A 307 20.11 14.19 -21.90
N GLN A 308 21.02 14.84 -21.16
CA GLN A 308 21.52 14.34 -19.88
C GLN A 308 20.45 14.40 -18.79
N SER A 309 19.62 15.45 -18.76
CA SER A 309 18.52 15.57 -17.79
C SER A 309 17.47 14.47 -18.00
N LEU A 310 17.11 14.17 -19.26
CA LEU A 310 16.19 13.07 -19.57
C LEU A 310 16.75 11.71 -19.14
N LEU A 311 18.04 11.45 -19.38
CA LEU A 311 18.69 10.21 -18.95
C LEU A 311 18.71 10.09 -17.42
N ALA A 312 19.07 11.16 -16.71
CA ALA A 312 19.08 11.18 -15.24
C ALA A 312 17.68 10.94 -14.67
N ALA A 313 16.64 11.57 -15.25
CA ALA A 313 15.25 11.36 -14.86
C ALA A 313 14.81 9.91 -15.10
N LEU A 314 15.19 9.30 -16.22
CA LEU A 314 14.88 7.90 -16.52
C LEU A 314 15.53 6.94 -15.52
N VAL A 315 16.79 7.17 -15.14
CA VAL A 315 17.48 6.37 -14.12
C VAL A 315 16.81 6.54 -12.75
N ALA A 316 16.45 7.76 -12.36
CA ALA A 316 15.75 8.02 -11.10
C ALA A 316 14.36 7.34 -11.06
N LEU A 317 13.62 7.38 -12.17
CA LEU A 317 12.32 6.71 -12.30
C LEU A 317 12.45 5.19 -12.25
N ALA A 318 13.47 4.62 -12.89
CA ALA A 318 13.76 3.19 -12.83
C ALA A 318 14.10 2.74 -11.39
N LEU A 319 14.91 3.51 -10.65
CA LEU A 319 15.22 3.27 -9.24
C LEU A 319 13.97 3.31 -8.35
N ALA A 320 13.11 4.31 -8.57
CA ALA A 320 11.85 4.43 -7.84
C ALA A 320 10.90 3.26 -8.14
N ALA A 321 10.78 2.86 -9.41
CA ALA A 321 9.96 1.72 -9.83
C ALA A 321 10.48 0.39 -9.25
N ALA A 322 11.79 0.14 -9.34
CA ALA A 322 12.43 -1.04 -8.77
C ALA A 322 12.21 -1.12 -7.26
N SER A 323 12.35 0.00 -6.56
CA SER A 323 12.13 0.06 -5.11
C SER A 323 10.66 -0.12 -4.72
N GLY A 324 9.75 0.41 -5.53
CA GLY A 324 8.32 0.14 -5.41
C GLY A 324 7.99 -1.35 -5.58
N LEU A 325 8.63 -2.02 -6.54
CA LEU A 325 8.46 -3.46 -6.76
C LEU A 325 9.01 -4.28 -5.58
N ILE A 326 10.24 -3.98 -5.13
CA ILE A 326 10.85 -4.63 -3.94
C ILE A 326 9.95 -4.46 -2.71
N TYR A 327 9.42 -3.25 -2.49
CA TYR A 327 8.51 -2.99 -1.39
C TYR A 327 7.20 -3.79 -1.52
N ARG A 328 6.62 -3.89 -2.72
CA ARG A 328 5.40 -4.69 -2.98
C ARG A 328 5.63 -6.18 -2.72
N ILE A 329 6.73 -6.74 -3.22
CA ILE A 329 7.09 -8.14 -3.01
C ILE A 329 7.24 -8.41 -1.51
N HIS A 330 8.02 -7.60 -0.80
CA HIS A 330 8.25 -7.80 0.64
C HIS A 330 6.95 -7.65 1.46
N ARG A 331 6.07 -6.71 1.09
CA ARG A 331 4.75 -6.55 1.73
C ARG A 331 3.86 -7.78 1.48
N GLY A 332 3.93 -8.38 0.30
CA GLY A 332 3.22 -9.62 -0.04
C GLY A 332 3.68 -10.81 0.81
N GLU A 333 4.99 -11.03 0.93
CA GLU A 333 5.56 -12.09 1.75
C GLU A 333 5.14 -11.99 3.22
N ARG A 334 5.13 -10.78 3.78
CA ARG A 334 4.70 -10.57 5.17
C ARG A 334 3.25 -10.99 5.40
N ARG A 335 2.34 -10.60 4.51
CA ARG A 335 0.92 -11.00 4.61
C ARG A 335 0.74 -12.52 4.53
N SER A 336 1.48 -13.18 3.65
CA SER A 336 1.43 -14.64 3.53
C SER A 336 1.91 -15.33 4.81
N ARG A 337 3.02 -14.88 5.40
CA ARG A 337 3.53 -15.40 6.69
C ARG A 337 2.56 -15.19 7.84
N GLU A 338 1.92 -14.02 7.91
CA GLU A 338 0.92 -13.73 8.95
C GLU A 338 -0.34 -14.60 8.79
N ALA A 339 -0.79 -14.83 7.56
CA ALA A 339 -1.92 -15.71 7.27
C ALA A 339 -1.61 -17.16 7.66
N LEU A 340 -0.43 -17.67 7.30
CA LEU A 340 0.04 -19.01 7.71
C LEU A 340 0.13 -19.14 9.23
N ALA A 341 0.66 -18.14 9.92
CA ALA A 341 0.73 -18.15 11.39
C ALA A 341 -0.66 -18.07 12.04
N LYS A 342 -1.64 -17.39 11.42
CA LYS A 342 -3.02 -17.36 11.91
C LYS A 342 -3.70 -18.72 11.76
N LEU A 343 -3.60 -19.34 10.58
CA LEU A 343 -4.12 -20.68 10.31
C LEU A 343 -3.53 -21.73 11.26
N ALA A 344 -2.22 -21.67 11.52
CA ALA A 344 -1.57 -22.55 12.49
C ALA A 344 -2.17 -22.40 13.90
N ARG A 345 -2.34 -21.15 14.38
CA ARG A 345 -2.97 -20.88 15.68
C ARG A 345 -4.43 -21.29 15.75
N GLU A 346 -5.19 -21.12 14.67
CA GLU A 346 -6.60 -21.53 14.61
C GLU A 346 -6.73 -23.05 14.68
N GLN A 347 -5.87 -23.81 13.98
CA GLN A 347 -5.84 -25.27 14.13
C GLN A 347 -5.43 -25.69 15.54
N ASP A 348 -4.39 -25.10 16.12
CA ASP A 348 -3.94 -25.45 17.47
C ASP A 348 -5.04 -25.19 18.51
N ALA A 349 -5.75 -24.06 18.41
CA ALA A 349 -6.87 -23.74 19.30
C ALA A 349 -8.09 -24.67 19.09
N MET A 350 -8.36 -25.08 17.85
CA MET A 350 -9.45 -26.03 17.56
C MET A 350 -9.16 -27.43 18.13
N LEU A 351 -7.92 -27.90 18.07
CA LEU A 351 -7.52 -29.21 18.60
C LEU A 351 -7.41 -29.21 20.15
N GLN A 352 -7.07 -28.06 20.73
CA GLN A 352 -6.99 -27.83 22.18
C GLN A 352 -8.33 -27.39 22.80
N ASN A 353 -9.44 -27.95 22.33
CA ASN A 353 -10.74 -27.75 22.99
C ASN A 353 -10.86 -28.71 24.18
N ASP A 354 -11.42 -28.25 25.30
CA ASP A 354 -11.63 -28.98 26.56
C ASP A 354 -12.75 -30.02 26.51
N LEU A 355 -13.68 -29.92 25.54
CA LEU A 355 -14.93 -30.68 25.53
C LEU A 355 -14.86 -32.02 24.78
N ILE A 356 -14.05 -32.10 23.72
CA ILE A 356 -14.01 -33.28 22.85
C ILE A 356 -12.65 -33.94 22.98
N GLY A 357 -12.62 -35.16 23.51
CA GLY A 357 -11.43 -35.99 23.52
C GLY A 357 -11.15 -36.53 22.12
N MET A 358 -9.95 -36.31 21.60
CA MET A 358 -9.52 -36.86 20.32
C MET A 358 -8.32 -37.78 20.53
N VAL A 359 -8.35 -38.96 19.92
CA VAL A 359 -7.24 -39.92 19.96
C VAL A 359 -7.02 -40.54 18.59
N ARG A 360 -5.76 -40.59 18.17
CA ARG A 360 -5.33 -41.39 17.04
C ARG A 360 -4.76 -42.70 17.56
N VAL A 361 -5.29 -43.81 17.05
CA VAL A 361 -4.94 -45.16 17.46
C VAL A 361 -4.31 -45.90 16.29
N ARG A 362 -3.13 -46.49 16.52
CA ARG A 362 -2.45 -47.38 15.57
C ARG A 362 -2.23 -48.73 16.23
N ASP A 363 -2.61 -49.82 15.56
CA ASP A 363 -2.44 -51.19 16.06
C ASP A 363 -2.98 -51.39 17.51
N GLY A 364 -4.13 -50.75 17.81
CA GLY A 364 -4.77 -50.81 19.13
C GLY A 364 -4.14 -49.96 20.22
N HIS A 365 -3.12 -49.16 19.92
CA HIS A 365 -2.42 -48.28 20.86
C HIS A 365 -2.59 -46.80 20.47
N ALA A 366 -2.76 -45.92 21.45
CA ALA A 366 -2.83 -44.48 21.20
C ALA A 366 -1.46 -43.94 20.75
N VAL A 367 -1.39 -43.30 19.58
CA VAL A 367 -0.16 -42.66 19.06
C VAL A 367 -0.19 -41.14 19.18
N TRP A 368 -1.36 -40.56 19.41
CA TRP A 368 -1.55 -39.14 19.69
C TRP A 368 -2.89 -38.95 20.38
N SER A 369 -2.96 -38.03 21.34
CA SER A 369 -4.18 -37.60 22.02
C SER A 369 -4.15 -36.09 22.23
N ASN A 370 -5.31 -35.46 22.24
CA ASN A 370 -5.41 -34.08 22.71
C ASN A 370 -5.54 -34.03 24.26
N PRO A 371 -5.23 -32.88 24.90
CA PRO A 371 -5.31 -32.75 26.36
C PRO A 371 -6.71 -32.94 26.96
N ALA A 372 -7.78 -32.79 26.16
CA ALA A 372 -9.14 -33.06 26.63
C ALA A 372 -9.41 -34.55 26.83
N LEU A 373 -8.91 -35.40 25.95
CA LEU A 373 -9.03 -36.85 26.12
C LEU A 373 -8.30 -37.32 27.38
N GLU A 374 -7.09 -36.80 27.63
CA GLU A 374 -6.30 -37.13 28.82
C GLU A 374 -7.07 -36.77 30.09
N ARG A 375 -7.59 -35.53 30.19
CA ARG A 375 -8.44 -35.11 31.31
C ARG A 375 -9.74 -35.92 31.43
N MET A 376 -10.40 -36.21 30.31
CA MET A 376 -11.64 -37.00 30.28
C MET A 376 -11.41 -38.40 30.85
N PHE A 377 -10.26 -39.04 30.60
CA PHE A 377 -10.00 -40.36 31.16
C PHE A 377 -9.19 -40.35 32.45
N GLY A 378 -8.79 -39.17 32.95
CA GLY A 378 -8.02 -39.00 34.18
C GLY A 378 -6.52 -39.23 34.05
N TYR A 379 -5.99 -39.27 32.83
CA TYR A 379 -4.56 -39.43 32.54
C TYR A 379 -3.80 -38.10 32.63
N GLY A 380 -2.54 -38.17 33.03
CA GLY A 380 -1.62 -37.03 33.01
C GLY A 380 -1.16 -36.66 31.58
N PRO A 381 -0.56 -35.47 31.39
CA PRO A 381 -0.10 -35.00 30.08
C PRO A 381 0.87 -35.99 29.42
N GLY A 382 0.50 -36.54 28.26
CA GLY A 382 1.29 -37.50 27.50
C GLY A 382 1.23 -38.95 27.99
N GLU A 383 0.55 -39.25 29.10
CA GLU A 383 0.46 -40.62 29.65
C GLU A 383 -0.44 -41.55 28.82
N MET A 384 -1.33 -40.96 28.02
CA MET A 384 -2.23 -41.70 27.15
C MET A 384 -1.50 -42.27 25.92
N VAL A 385 -0.46 -41.60 25.44
CA VAL A 385 0.33 -42.09 24.28
C VAL A 385 1.03 -43.39 24.67
N GLY A 386 0.83 -44.44 23.87
CA GLY A 386 1.32 -45.79 24.11
C GLY A 386 0.38 -46.68 24.92
N GLN A 387 -0.72 -46.16 25.48
CA GLN A 387 -1.71 -46.99 26.15
C GLN A 387 -2.52 -47.81 25.15
N ALA A 388 -2.81 -49.06 25.52
CA ALA A 388 -3.69 -49.93 24.74
C ALA A 388 -5.15 -49.48 24.92
N ALA A 389 -5.86 -49.26 23.81
CA ALA A 389 -7.23 -48.75 23.79
C ALA A 389 -8.20 -49.62 24.59
N ILE A 390 -7.95 -50.93 24.67
CA ILE A 390 -8.72 -51.90 25.46
C ILE A 390 -8.85 -51.53 26.94
N ARG A 391 -7.90 -50.77 27.51
CA ARG A 391 -7.94 -50.36 28.93
C ARG A 391 -9.10 -49.43 29.26
N LEU A 392 -9.54 -48.65 28.26
CA LEU A 392 -10.60 -47.65 28.38
C LEU A 392 -12.00 -48.28 28.38
N PHE A 393 -12.12 -49.58 28.05
CA PHE A 393 -13.40 -50.31 28.02
C PHE A 393 -13.63 -51.07 29.33
N LEU A 394 -14.90 -51.29 29.69
CA LEU A 394 -15.24 -52.02 30.92
C LEU A 394 -14.78 -53.48 30.85
N SER A 395 -14.90 -54.10 29.67
CA SER A 395 -14.51 -55.50 29.44
C SER A 395 -13.80 -55.72 28.10
N PRO A 396 -12.93 -56.76 28.00
CA PRO A 396 -12.32 -57.17 26.74
C PRO A 396 -13.35 -57.56 25.65
N GLN A 397 -14.48 -58.15 26.06
CA GLN A 397 -15.55 -58.57 25.15
C GLN A 397 -16.25 -57.36 24.52
N GLU A 398 -16.51 -56.32 25.31
CA GLU A 398 -17.10 -55.07 24.83
C GLU A 398 -16.17 -54.33 23.87
N HIS A 399 -14.88 -54.25 24.21
CA HIS A 399 -13.86 -53.71 23.30
C HIS A 399 -13.81 -54.47 21.97
N ALA A 400 -13.81 -55.81 22.00
CA ALA A 400 -13.80 -56.62 20.79
C ALA A 400 -15.06 -56.38 19.93
N ARG A 401 -16.24 -56.33 20.55
CA ARG A 401 -17.50 -56.03 19.87
C ARG A 401 -17.49 -54.65 19.20
N VAL A 402 -17.05 -53.62 19.92
CA VAL A 402 -16.97 -52.26 19.40
C VAL A 402 -15.94 -52.18 18.28
N ARG A 403 -14.76 -52.76 18.47
CA ARG A 403 -13.70 -52.82 17.45
C ARG A 403 -14.18 -53.50 16.16
N ASP A 404 -14.82 -54.67 16.26
CA ASP A 404 -15.22 -55.45 15.09
C ASP A 404 -16.37 -54.75 14.34
N THR A 405 -17.33 -54.17 15.07
CA THR A 405 -18.43 -53.37 14.49
C THR A 405 -17.90 -52.09 13.83
N ALA A 406 -16.96 -51.42 14.49
CA ALA A 406 -16.28 -50.23 13.98
C ALA A 406 -15.50 -50.51 12.70
N LEU A 407 -14.67 -51.56 12.70
CA LEU A 407 -13.88 -51.96 11.54
C LEU A 407 -14.77 -52.27 10.32
N THR A 408 -15.86 -53.01 10.52
CA THR A 408 -16.82 -53.31 9.45
C THR A 408 -17.47 -52.05 8.91
N THR A 409 -17.95 -51.16 9.80
CA THR A 409 -18.66 -49.93 9.41
C THR A 409 -17.74 -48.95 8.69
N MET A 410 -16.51 -48.76 9.18
CA MET A 410 -15.57 -47.81 8.61
C MET A 410 -14.95 -48.31 7.29
N ARG A 411 -14.72 -49.61 7.14
CA ARG A 411 -14.25 -50.20 5.86
C ARG A 411 -15.30 -50.12 4.75
N ALA A 412 -16.58 -50.08 5.11
CA ALA A 412 -17.68 -49.80 4.18
C ALA A 412 -17.80 -48.31 3.81
N GLY A 413 -16.86 -47.46 4.24
CA GLY A 413 -16.87 -46.00 4.01
C GLY A 413 -17.77 -45.22 4.97
N GLY A 414 -18.35 -45.88 5.97
CA GLY A 414 -19.22 -45.26 6.98
C GLY A 414 -18.44 -44.61 8.14
N ARG A 415 -19.14 -43.77 8.91
CA ARG A 415 -18.66 -43.29 10.22
C ARG A 415 -19.26 -44.18 11.30
N PHE A 416 -18.43 -44.67 12.22
CA PHE A 416 -18.92 -45.45 13.35
C PHE A 416 -19.32 -44.51 14.48
N GLN A 417 -20.50 -44.71 15.04
CA GLN A 417 -20.98 -44.02 16.22
C GLN A 417 -21.63 -45.01 17.17
N THR A 418 -21.35 -44.89 18.46
CA THR A 418 -22.05 -45.64 19.50
C THR A 418 -21.98 -44.90 20.83
N GLN A 419 -22.98 -45.12 21.70
CA GLN A 419 -22.93 -44.70 23.10
C GLN A 419 -22.64 -45.92 23.96
N LEU A 420 -21.63 -45.83 24.82
CA LEU A 420 -21.24 -46.92 25.72
C LEU A 420 -20.70 -46.37 27.04
N ARG A 421 -20.61 -47.24 28.05
CA ARG A 421 -19.87 -46.93 29.26
C ARG A 421 -18.41 -47.26 29.08
N MET A 422 -17.56 -46.35 29.52
CA MET A 422 -16.11 -46.48 29.48
C MET A 422 -15.54 -46.30 30.88
N ARG A 423 -14.30 -46.73 31.07
CA ARG A 423 -13.60 -46.70 32.35
C ARG A 423 -12.50 -45.65 32.35
N ARG A 424 -12.49 -44.78 33.36
CA ARG A 424 -11.39 -43.85 33.65
C ARG A 424 -10.21 -44.58 34.29
N GLN A 425 -9.05 -43.92 34.38
CA GLN A 425 -7.85 -44.50 34.98
C GLN A 425 -8.03 -44.90 36.46
N ASP A 426 -8.86 -44.18 37.20
CA ASP A 426 -9.20 -44.46 38.61
C ASP A 426 -10.21 -45.61 38.79
N GLY A 427 -10.72 -46.16 37.69
CA GLY A 427 -11.71 -47.23 37.69
C GLY A 427 -13.16 -46.76 37.65
N SER A 428 -13.44 -45.45 37.77
CA SER A 428 -14.80 -44.92 37.66
C SER A 428 -15.37 -45.08 36.25
N GLU A 429 -16.69 -45.28 36.18
CA GLU A 429 -17.41 -45.48 34.92
C GLU A 429 -18.11 -44.19 34.51
N PHE A 430 -18.20 -43.95 33.20
CA PHE A 430 -18.96 -42.83 32.66
C PHE A 430 -19.45 -43.14 31.25
N TRP A 431 -20.53 -42.48 30.84
CA TRP A 431 -21.05 -42.60 29.49
C TRP A 431 -20.26 -41.76 28.49
N VAL A 432 -19.92 -42.38 27.36
CA VAL A 432 -19.23 -41.75 26.23
C VAL A 432 -20.05 -41.92 24.96
N ASP A 433 -20.23 -40.82 24.23
CA ASP A 433 -20.58 -40.86 22.81
C ASP A 433 -19.30 -40.97 21.99
N LEU A 434 -19.08 -42.14 21.40
CA LEU A 434 -17.84 -42.53 20.72
C LEU A 434 -18.05 -42.49 19.22
N HIS A 435 -17.23 -41.69 18.54
CA HIS A 435 -17.19 -41.56 17.09
C HIS A 435 -15.84 -42.01 16.57
N GLY A 436 -15.83 -42.75 15.47
CA GLY A 436 -14.58 -43.19 14.85
C GLY A 436 -14.57 -43.09 13.34
N THR A 437 -13.38 -42.86 12.79
CA THR A 437 -13.10 -42.90 11.35
C THR A 437 -11.73 -43.51 11.07
N VAL A 438 -11.57 -44.12 9.90
CA VAL A 438 -10.31 -44.69 9.44
C VAL A 438 -9.47 -43.60 8.79
N VAL A 439 -8.21 -43.49 9.20
CA VAL A 439 -7.22 -42.59 8.58
C VAL A 439 -6.34 -43.35 7.59
N SER A 440 -5.99 -44.60 7.89
CA SER A 440 -5.25 -45.51 7.00
C SER A 440 -5.53 -46.97 7.39
N GLU A 441 -4.97 -47.95 6.67
CA GLU A 441 -5.19 -49.37 6.97
C GLU A 441 -4.83 -49.79 8.41
N THR A 442 -3.90 -49.07 9.06
CA THR A 442 -3.44 -49.34 10.43
C THR A 442 -3.77 -48.22 11.41
N GLU A 443 -4.31 -47.08 10.95
CA GLU A 443 -4.64 -45.92 11.79
C GLU A 443 -6.13 -45.58 11.78
N SER A 444 -6.65 -45.26 12.96
CA SER A 444 -8.00 -44.74 13.16
C SER A 444 -7.96 -43.48 14.04
N MET A 445 -8.89 -42.57 13.78
CA MET A 445 -9.12 -41.37 14.58
C MET A 445 -10.45 -41.53 15.31
N TRP A 446 -10.45 -41.26 16.62
CA TRP A 446 -11.60 -41.37 17.48
C TRP A 446 -11.87 -40.05 18.18
N MET A 447 -13.15 -39.68 18.27
CA MET A 447 -13.64 -38.53 19.03
C MET A 447 -14.59 -39.04 20.11
N LEU A 448 -14.41 -38.53 21.32
CA LEU A 448 -15.11 -38.97 22.52
C LEU A 448 -15.74 -37.74 23.19
N VAL A 449 -17.02 -37.85 23.54
CA VAL A 449 -17.76 -36.83 24.30
C VAL A 449 -18.32 -37.47 25.56
N ASP A 450 -18.04 -36.86 26.71
CA ASP A 450 -18.61 -37.27 28.00
C ASP A 450 -20.10 -36.85 28.03
N ILE A 451 -21.00 -37.83 28.10
CA ILE A 451 -22.46 -37.63 28.12
C ILE A 451 -23.08 -38.09 29.45
N ASP A 452 -22.26 -38.30 30.48
CA ASP A 452 -22.72 -38.84 31.76
C ASP A 452 -23.67 -37.89 32.50
N GLY A 453 -23.40 -36.58 32.43
CA GLY A 453 -24.29 -35.54 32.96
C GLY A 453 -25.64 -35.50 32.22
N LEU A 454 -25.63 -35.72 30.90
CA LEU A 454 -26.85 -35.77 30.09
C LEU A 454 -27.73 -36.95 30.51
N LYS A 455 -27.14 -38.14 30.65
CA LYS A 455 -27.88 -39.35 31.06
C LYS A 455 -28.51 -39.23 32.44
N ARG A 456 -27.79 -38.65 33.41
CA ARG A 456 -28.33 -38.41 34.76
C ARG A 456 -29.51 -37.42 34.75
N SER A 457 -29.45 -36.38 33.92
CA SER A 457 -30.56 -35.43 33.78
C SER A 457 -31.78 -36.05 33.11
N GLU A 458 -31.60 -36.93 32.13
CA GLU A 458 -32.70 -37.66 31.47
C GLU A 458 -33.48 -38.53 32.46
N GLU A 459 -32.77 -39.28 33.32
CA GLU A 459 -33.38 -40.15 34.35
C GLU A 459 -34.16 -39.33 35.41
N GLN A 460 -33.59 -38.22 35.89
CA GLN A 460 -34.25 -37.34 36.86
C GLN A 460 -35.53 -36.69 36.29
N ALA A 461 -35.49 -36.22 35.03
CA ALA A 461 -36.65 -35.63 34.37
C ALA A 461 -37.80 -36.64 34.22
N GLN A 462 -37.50 -37.90 33.93
CA GLN A 462 -38.52 -38.96 33.84
C GLN A 462 -39.19 -39.23 35.19
N HIS A 463 -38.43 -39.21 36.28
CA HIS A 463 -38.98 -39.44 37.63
C HIS A 463 -39.97 -38.34 38.04
N LEU A 464 -39.63 -37.08 37.78
CA LEU A 464 -40.48 -35.92 38.10
C LEU A 464 -41.75 -35.82 37.23
N ALA A 465 -41.74 -36.42 36.04
CA ALA A 465 -42.87 -36.34 35.11
C ALA A 465 -44.06 -37.26 35.47
N LEU A 466 -43.85 -38.34 36.24
CA LEU A 466 -44.83 -39.42 36.42
C LEU A 466 -45.26 -39.68 37.88
N ARG A 467 -44.64 -39.00 38.86
CA ARG A 467 -44.89 -39.21 40.30
C ARG A 467 -45.25 -37.88 40.97
N ASP A 468 -46.10 -37.94 41.99
CA ASP A 468 -46.37 -36.82 42.89
C ASP A 468 -45.17 -36.63 43.83
N VAL A 469 -44.64 -35.42 43.90
CA VAL A 469 -43.39 -35.12 44.62
C VAL A 469 -43.55 -35.29 46.13
N LEU A 470 -44.74 -35.06 46.68
CA LEU A 470 -44.99 -35.13 48.11
C LEU A 470 -45.27 -36.58 48.57
N THR A 471 -46.16 -37.30 47.88
CA THR A 471 -46.61 -38.63 48.35
C THR A 471 -45.84 -39.79 47.72
N GLY A 472 -45.07 -39.56 46.64
CA GLY A 472 -44.40 -40.62 45.87
C GLY A 472 -45.36 -41.53 45.08
N LEU A 473 -46.67 -41.28 45.17
CA LEU A 473 -47.68 -41.98 44.40
C LEU A 473 -47.60 -41.57 42.91
N PRO A 474 -48.10 -42.40 41.98
CA PRO A 474 -48.44 -41.97 40.63
C PRO A 474 -49.18 -40.62 40.62
N ASN A 475 -48.75 -39.71 39.74
CA ASN A 475 -49.48 -38.48 39.50
C ASN A 475 -50.63 -38.72 38.50
N ARG A 476 -51.44 -37.68 38.24
CA ARG A 476 -52.56 -37.74 37.29
C ARG A 476 -52.19 -38.36 35.94
N ARG A 477 -51.03 -38.01 35.38
CA ARG A 477 -50.58 -38.52 34.08
C ARG A 477 -50.35 -40.04 34.12
N LEU A 478 -49.62 -40.53 35.12
CA LEU A 478 -49.37 -41.98 35.25
C LEU A 478 -50.67 -42.74 35.60
N PHE A 479 -51.59 -42.12 36.33
CA PHE A 479 -52.89 -42.72 36.62
C PHE A 479 -53.74 -42.91 35.35
N GLU A 480 -53.85 -41.88 34.51
CA GLU A 480 -54.57 -41.95 33.22
C GLU A 480 -53.98 -43.03 32.30
N GLU A 481 -52.65 -43.16 32.26
CA GLU A 481 -51.96 -44.23 31.53
C GLU A 481 -52.37 -45.62 32.05
N LYS A 482 -52.39 -45.80 33.38
CA LYS A 482 -52.79 -47.07 34.01
C LYS A 482 -54.26 -47.41 33.80
N VAL A 483 -55.14 -46.41 33.74
CA VAL A 483 -56.55 -46.62 33.34
C VAL A 483 -56.64 -47.08 31.88
N GLY A 484 -55.83 -46.49 31.00
CA GLY A 484 -55.68 -46.96 29.61
C GLY A 484 -55.22 -48.42 29.52
N ASP A 485 -54.21 -48.80 30.31
CA ASP A 485 -53.74 -50.19 30.42
C ASP A 485 -54.86 -51.12 30.91
N ALA A 486 -55.65 -50.70 31.90
CA ALA A 486 -56.76 -51.48 32.44
C ALA A 486 -57.90 -51.67 31.42
N ILE A 487 -58.25 -50.67 30.62
CA ILE A 487 -59.22 -50.80 29.51
C ILE A 487 -58.74 -51.86 28.50
N GLN A 488 -57.47 -51.80 28.10
CA GLN A 488 -56.90 -52.81 27.19
C GLN A 488 -56.85 -54.20 27.84
N GLY A 489 -56.53 -54.27 29.14
CA GLY A 489 -56.56 -55.50 29.92
C GLY A 489 -57.95 -56.12 30.01
N ALA A 490 -58.99 -55.31 30.22
CA ALA A 490 -60.38 -55.72 30.26
C ALA A 490 -60.86 -56.27 28.91
N ARG A 491 -60.48 -55.63 27.78
CA ARG A 491 -60.74 -56.16 26.42
C ARG A 491 -60.19 -57.57 26.22
N ARG A 492 -59.00 -57.84 26.76
CA ARG A 492 -58.30 -59.12 26.58
C ARG A 492 -58.79 -60.22 27.52
N THR A 493 -59.19 -59.87 28.74
CA THR A 493 -59.47 -60.85 29.81
C THR A 493 -60.95 -60.98 30.16
N GLY A 494 -61.80 -60.06 29.69
CA GLY A 494 -63.24 -60.03 30.00
C GLY A 494 -63.56 -59.65 31.46
N ARG A 495 -62.56 -59.29 32.28
CA ARG A 495 -62.76 -58.84 33.67
C ARG A 495 -62.90 -57.33 33.72
N GLY A 496 -63.82 -56.85 34.57
CA GLY A 496 -64.03 -55.42 34.79
C GLY A 496 -62.93 -54.79 35.64
N PHE A 497 -62.95 -53.46 35.70
CA PHE A 497 -62.13 -52.65 36.60
C PHE A 497 -62.98 -51.52 37.17
N ALA A 498 -62.50 -50.80 38.18
CA ALA A 498 -63.20 -49.64 38.71
C ALA A 498 -62.25 -48.45 38.85
N VAL A 499 -62.72 -47.29 38.41
CA VAL A 499 -62.05 -46.00 38.59
C VAL A 499 -62.76 -45.28 39.72
N CYS A 500 -61.99 -44.92 40.76
CA CYS A 500 -62.51 -44.32 41.97
C CYS A 500 -61.81 -42.98 42.19
N TYR A 501 -62.59 -41.92 42.38
CA TYR A 501 -62.12 -40.59 42.77
C TYR A 501 -62.47 -40.34 44.23
N LEU A 502 -61.53 -39.80 44.97
CA LEU A 502 -61.61 -39.56 46.40
C LEU A 502 -61.15 -38.14 46.69
N ASP A 503 -61.89 -37.44 47.54
CA ASP A 503 -61.50 -36.13 48.04
C ASP A 503 -61.65 -36.08 49.55
N LEU A 504 -60.66 -35.50 50.23
CA LEU A 504 -60.60 -35.50 51.69
C LEU A 504 -61.48 -34.40 52.31
N ASP A 505 -62.58 -34.82 52.91
CA ASP A 505 -63.50 -33.92 53.58
C ASP A 505 -62.86 -33.30 54.82
N GLY A 506 -62.81 -31.96 54.85
CA GLY A 506 -62.27 -31.19 55.97
C GLY A 506 -60.76 -30.98 55.94
N PHE A 507 -60.07 -31.41 54.88
CA PHE A 507 -58.61 -31.23 54.73
C PHE A 507 -58.19 -29.76 54.80
N LYS A 508 -58.93 -28.86 54.14
CA LYS A 508 -58.66 -27.42 54.22
C LYS A 508 -58.65 -26.88 55.65
N ALA A 509 -59.56 -27.35 56.51
CA ALA A 509 -59.59 -26.92 57.91
C ALA A 509 -58.33 -27.36 58.68
N ILE A 510 -57.73 -28.50 58.34
CA ILE A 510 -56.46 -28.93 58.91
C ILE A 510 -55.34 -28.00 58.48
N ASN A 511 -55.25 -27.66 57.19
CA ASN A 511 -54.26 -26.69 56.71
C ASN A 511 -54.42 -25.33 57.38
N ASP A 512 -55.66 -24.84 57.50
CA ASP A 512 -55.95 -23.52 58.07
C ASP A 512 -55.65 -23.47 59.59
N GLN A 513 -55.79 -24.60 60.30
CA GLN A 513 -55.62 -24.68 61.76
C GLN A 513 -54.22 -25.11 62.20
N HIS A 514 -53.58 -26.03 61.48
CA HIS A 514 -52.32 -26.68 61.88
C HIS A 514 -51.17 -26.42 60.88
N GLY A 515 -51.41 -25.68 59.80
CA GLY A 515 -50.42 -25.34 58.79
C GLY A 515 -50.30 -26.36 57.67
N HIS A 516 -49.65 -25.95 56.57
CA HIS A 516 -49.50 -26.78 55.37
C HIS A 516 -48.61 -28.02 55.60
N GLU A 517 -47.60 -27.96 56.47
CA GLU A 517 -46.76 -29.11 56.80
C GLU A 517 -47.58 -30.23 57.47
N ALA A 518 -48.50 -29.88 58.38
CA ALA A 518 -49.44 -30.84 58.97
C ALA A 518 -50.41 -31.42 57.93
N GLY A 519 -50.83 -30.63 56.94
CA GLY A 519 -51.59 -31.13 55.81
C GLY A 519 -50.80 -32.10 54.94
N ASP A 520 -49.52 -31.81 54.69
CA ASP A 520 -48.62 -32.66 53.93
C ASP A 520 -48.41 -34.01 54.63
N GLU A 521 -48.23 -34.02 55.95
CA GLU A 521 -48.19 -35.24 56.78
C GLU A 521 -49.49 -36.06 56.64
N VAL A 522 -50.65 -35.39 56.69
CA VAL A 522 -51.95 -36.06 56.48
C VAL A 522 -52.01 -36.69 55.08
N LEU A 523 -51.58 -35.98 54.04
CA LEU A 523 -51.60 -36.49 52.66
C LEU A 523 -50.66 -37.69 52.47
N MET A 524 -49.46 -37.65 53.05
CA MET A 524 -48.51 -38.76 53.03
C MET A 524 -49.07 -40.00 53.75
N GLU A 525 -49.61 -39.82 54.96
CA GLU A 525 -50.20 -40.90 55.76
C GLU A 525 -51.44 -41.50 55.06
N ILE A 526 -52.31 -40.66 54.48
CA ILE A 526 -53.47 -41.14 53.71
C ILE A 526 -53.01 -41.89 52.45
N GLY A 527 -52.03 -41.36 51.72
CA GLY A 527 -51.46 -42.05 50.56
C GLY A 527 -50.91 -43.43 50.92
N GLN A 528 -50.17 -43.53 52.02
CA GLN A 528 -49.64 -44.80 52.53
C GLN A 528 -50.75 -45.77 52.99
N ARG A 529 -51.78 -45.27 53.69
CA ARG A 529 -52.96 -46.08 54.09
C ARG A 529 -53.69 -46.64 52.88
N LEU A 530 -53.91 -45.84 51.86
CA LEU A 530 -54.58 -46.29 50.64
C LEU A 530 -53.71 -47.32 49.90
N GLN A 531 -52.41 -47.07 49.76
CA GLN A 531 -51.50 -47.97 49.07
C GLN A 531 -51.37 -49.34 49.74
N THR A 532 -51.43 -49.40 51.07
CA THR A 532 -51.38 -50.66 51.83
C THR A 532 -52.69 -51.46 51.80
N LEU A 533 -53.82 -50.82 51.46
CA LEU A 533 -55.14 -51.47 51.44
C LEU A 533 -55.48 -52.12 50.10
N VAL A 534 -54.83 -51.67 49.03
CA VAL A 534 -55.04 -52.16 47.66
C VAL A 534 -54.03 -53.26 47.30
N ARG A 535 -54.31 -54.06 46.28
CA ARG A 535 -53.44 -55.17 45.84
C ARG A 535 -52.36 -54.65 44.90
N GLY A 536 -51.32 -55.46 44.64
CA GLY A 536 -50.20 -55.05 43.77
C GLY A 536 -50.57 -54.72 42.31
N ASN A 537 -51.76 -55.13 41.84
CA ASN A 537 -52.28 -54.80 40.51
C ASN A 537 -53.21 -53.57 40.51
N ASP A 538 -53.54 -53.04 41.68
CA ASP A 538 -54.33 -51.83 41.84
C ASP A 538 -53.39 -50.62 41.92
N VAL A 539 -53.87 -49.45 41.52
CA VAL A 539 -53.07 -48.23 41.51
C VAL A 539 -53.74 -47.19 42.39
N VAL A 540 -53.01 -46.66 43.37
CA VAL A 540 -53.39 -45.44 44.11
C VAL A 540 -52.60 -44.29 43.52
N ALA A 541 -53.26 -43.19 43.19
CA ALA A 541 -52.65 -41.97 42.69
C ALA A 541 -53.11 -40.77 43.50
N ARG A 542 -52.28 -39.72 43.50
CA ARG A 542 -52.69 -38.38 43.96
C ARG A 542 -52.82 -37.49 42.74
N LEU A 543 -54.00 -36.92 42.54
CA LEU A 543 -54.31 -36.12 41.35
C LEU A 543 -53.93 -34.64 41.52
N GLY A 544 -53.81 -34.20 42.77
CA GLY A 544 -53.44 -32.84 43.19
C GLY A 544 -54.23 -32.42 44.44
N GLY A 545 -53.67 -31.52 45.26
CA GLY A 545 -54.35 -31.05 46.47
C GLY A 545 -54.69 -32.19 47.43
N ASP A 546 -55.97 -32.31 47.78
CA ASP A 546 -56.61 -33.35 48.59
C ASP A 546 -57.28 -34.46 47.78
N GLU A 547 -57.09 -34.48 46.46
CA GLU A 547 -57.70 -35.47 45.57
C GLU A 547 -56.81 -36.69 45.37
N PHE A 548 -57.37 -37.86 45.66
CA PHE A 548 -56.78 -39.17 45.39
C PHE A 548 -57.63 -39.93 44.38
N ALA A 549 -57.01 -40.86 43.68
CA ALA A 549 -57.71 -41.78 42.80
C ALA A 549 -57.21 -43.20 43.01
N ILE A 550 -58.12 -44.16 42.86
CA ILE A 550 -57.83 -45.58 42.96
C ILE A 550 -58.35 -46.28 41.71
N LEU A 551 -57.49 -47.05 41.08
CA LEU A 551 -57.83 -47.98 40.02
C LEU A 551 -57.80 -49.39 40.60
N LEU A 552 -58.96 -50.02 40.67
CA LEU A 552 -59.11 -51.40 41.12
C LEU A 552 -59.19 -52.30 39.89
N SER A 553 -58.24 -53.23 39.75
CA SER A 553 -58.08 -54.05 38.54
C SER A 553 -58.62 -55.46 38.74
N GLY A 554 -59.29 -56.02 37.73
CA GLY A 554 -59.68 -57.44 37.71
C GLY A 554 -60.84 -57.77 38.65
N ILE A 555 -61.83 -56.88 38.72
CA ILE A 555 -63.05 -57.02 39.52
C ILE A 555 -63.96 -58.08 38.91
N ALA A 556 -64.47 -58.98 39.77
CA ALA A 556 -65.39 -60.05 39.36
C ALA A 556 -66.85 -59.67 39.61
N ARG A 557 -67.13 -58.92 40.69
CA ARG A 557 -68.48 -58.45 41.03
C ARG A 557 -68.47 -57.00 41.52
N PRO A 558 -69.49 -56.17 41.22
CA PRO A 558 -69.56 -54.78 41.68
C PRO A 558 -69.45 -54.63 43.20
N GLU A 559 -69.90 -55.61 43.98
CA GLU A 559 -69.81 -55.62 45.45
C GLU A 559 -68.36 -55.63 45.96
N ASP A 560 -67.40 -56.14 45.17
CA ASP A 560 -65.97 -56.15 45.52
C ASP A 560 -65.41 -54.72 45.57
N VAL A 561 -65.95 -53.82 44.74
CA VAL A 561 -65.59 -52.40 44.69
C VAL A 561 -66.08 -51.72 45.95
N GLU A 562 -67.36 -51.91 46.28
CA GLU A 562 -67.98 -51.29 47.44
C GLU A 562 -67.26 -51.71 48.74
N GLN A 563 -66.96 -53.00 48.92
CA GLN A 563 -66.22 -53.50 50.08
C GLN A 563 -64.82 -52.88 50.20
N THR A 564 -64.12 -52.73 49.07
CA THR A 564 -62.78 -52.12 49.07
C THR A 564 -62.84 -50.64 49.40
N LEU A 565 -63.79 -49.91 48.84
CA LEU A 565 -63.98 -48.48 49.12
C LEU A 565 -64.45 -48.23 50.55
N GLN A 566 -65.29 -49.10 51.11
CA GLN A 566 -65.68 -49.04 52.53
C GLN A 566 -64.47 -49.20 53.45
N ARG A 567 -63.56 -50.13 53.14
CA ARG A 567 -62.29 -50.29 53.87
C ARG A 567 -61.40 -49.05 53.75
N CYS A 568 -61.31 -48.46 52.56
CA CYS A 568 -60.56 -47.21 52.33
C CYS A 568 -61.16 -46.06 53.16
N LEU A 569 -62.47 -45.84 53.09
CA LEU A 569 -63.16 -44.79 53.85
C LEU A 569 -62.96 -44.95 55.36
N PHE A 570 -63.11 -46.17 55.88
CA PHE A 570 -62.88 -46.45 57.30
C PHE A 570 -61.44 -46.20 57.74
N SER A 571 -60.46 -46.50 56.88
CA SER A 571 -59.04 -46.24 57.16
C SER A 571 -58.69 -44.75 57.13
N ILE A 572 -59.29 -44.00 56.20
CA ILE A 572 -59.12 -42.54 56.11
C ILE A 572 -59.65 -41.86 57.38
N GLN A 573 -60.80 -42.28 57.89
CA GLN A 573 -61.44 -41.68 59.07
C GLN A 573 -60.71 -41.94 60.40
N ARG A 574 -59.74 -42.86 60.43
CA ARG A 574 -58.94 -43.11 61.65
C ARG A 574 -58.08 -41.89 61.97
N ARG A 575 -58.02 -41.53 63.26
CA ARG A 575 -57.19 -40.42 63.73
C ARG A 575 -55.73 -40.58 63.28
N ILE A 576 -55.18 -39.52 62.69
CA ILE A 576 -53.77 -39.39 62.28
C ILE A 576 -53.06 -38.63 63.41
N THR A 577 -51.94 -39.17 63.88
CA THR A 577 -51.10 -38.48 64.86
C THR A 577 -50.05 -37.72 64.08
N LEU A 578 -50.07 -36.39 64.17
CA LEU A 578 -49.08 -35.51 63.54
C LEU A 578 -47.77 -35.53 64.34
N ASP A 579 -46.67 -35.08 63.73
CA ASP A 579 -45.36 -35.00 64.38
C ASP A 579 -45.37 -34.06 65.62
N CYS A 580 -46.27 -33.07 65.63
CA CYS A 580 -46.51 -32.20 66.79
C CYS A 580 -47.24 -32.88 67.96
N GLY A 581 -47.69 -34.13 67.81
CA GLY A 581 -48.39 -34.93 68.81
C GLY A 581 -49.91 -34.75 68.84
N GLU A 582 -50.47 -33.84 68.04
CA GLU A 582 -51.91 -33.65 67.90
C GLU A 582 -52.55 -34.75 67.06
N LYS A 583 -53.85 -35.03 67.34
CA LYS A 583 -54.61 -36.07 66.63
C LYS A 583 -55.72 -35.44 65.80
N VAL A 584 -55.56 -35.49 64.48
CA VAL A 584 -56.53 -34.97 63.51
C VAL A 584 -57.29 -36.11 62.83
N SER A 585 -58.44 -35.81 62.24
CA SER A 585 -59.22 -36.77 61.45
C SER A 585 -59.86 -36.08 60.26
N VAL A 586 -59.80 -36.73 59.10
CA VAL A 586 -60.46 -36.30 57.86
C VAL A 586 -61.54 -37.31 57.46
N GLY A 587 -62.57 -36.83 56.78
CA GLY A 587 -63.48 -37.70 56.04
C GLY A 587 -62.97 -37.92 54.61
N ALA A 588 -63.72 -38.68 53.82
CA ALA A 588 -63.57 -38.67 52.38
C ALA A 588 -64.91 -38.83 51.69
N SER A 589 -65.06 -38.13 50.58
CA SER A 589 -66.15 -38.33 49.63
C SER A 589 -65.60 -39.14 48.46
N ILE A 590 -66.22 -40.28 48.16
CA ILE A 590 -65.73 -41.23 47.16
C ILE A 590 -66.76 -41.45 46.07
N GLY A 591 -66.39 -41.17 44.82
CA GLY A 591 -67.14 -41.54 43.63
C GLY A 591 -66.45 -42.66 42.89
N ALA A 592 -67.19 -43.68 42.44
CA ALA A 592 -66.63 -44.77 41.69
C ALA A 592 -67.49 -45.17 40.49
N VAL A 593 -66.83 -45.67 39.45
CA VAL A 593 -67.46 -46.18 38.25
C VAL A 593 -66.81 -47.49 37.87
N VAL A 594 -67.64 -48.51 37.61
CA VAL A 594 -67.18 -49.80 37.08
C VAL A 594 -67.08 -49.69 35.56
N GLY A 595 -65.90 -49.97 35.02
CA GLY A 595 -65.60 -49.94 33.60
C GLY A 595 -65.27 -51.32 33.02
N GLY A 596 -65.40 -51.44 31.71
CA GLY A 596 -65.11 -52.61 30.91
C GLY A 596 -64.26 -52.29 29.66
N GLY A 597 -64.06 -53.29 28.81
CA GLY A 597 -63.18 -53.16 27.65
C GLY A 597 -63.67 -52.16 26.58
N GLY A 598 -64.95 -51.81 26.55
CA GLY A 598 -65.52 -50.88 25.55
C GLY A 598 -65.32 -49.40 25.87
N ASP A 599 -64.93 -49.06 27.10
CA ASP A 599 -65.07 -47.71 27.63
C ASP A 599 -63.91 -46.77 27.25
N ASN A 600 -64.19 -45.46 27.34
CA ASN A 600 -63.21 -44.40 27.15
C ASN A 600 -62.66 -43.92 28.50
N CYS A 601 -61.34 -43.85 28.62
CA CYS A 601 -60.65 -43.37 29.82
C CYS A 601 -61.20 -42.02 30.32
N ARG A 602 -61.42 -41.05 29.41
CA ARG A 602 -61.90 -39.71 29.78
C ARG A 602 -63.34 -39.73 30.31
N GLU A 603 -64.20 -40.56 29.74
CA GLU A 603 -65.60 -40.69 30.15
C GLU A 603 -65.71 -41.36 31.53
N LEU A 604 -64.90 -42.39 31.78
CA LEU A 604 -64.83 -43.06 33.08
C LEU A 604 -64.31 -42.15 34.19
N LEU A 605 -63.25 -41.37 33.92
CA LEU A 605 -62.71 -40.41 34.89
C LEU A 605 -63.73 -39.32 35.21
N HIS A 606 -64.40 -38.78 34.18
CA HIS A 606 -65.45 -37.78 34.36
C HIS A 606 -66.64 -38.31 35.16
N ALA A 607 -67.10 -39.53 34.87
CA ALA A 607 -68.22 -40.14 35.57
C ALA A 607 -67.87 -40.46 37.05
N ALA A 608 -66.62 -40.86 37.33
CA ALA A 608 -66.14 -41.06 38.71
C ALA A 608 -66.08 -39.74 39.49
N ASP A 609 -65.61 -38.67 38.85
CA ASP A 609 -65.56 -37.31 39.43
C ASP A 609 -66.98 -36.76 39.71
N GLU A 610 -67.91 -36.86 38.75
CA GLU A 610 -69.31 -36.45 38.95
C GLU A 610 -69.98 -37.22 40.09
N SER A 611 -69.70 -38.53 40.22
CA SER A 611 -70.20 -39.36 41.31
C SER A 611 -69.66 -38.90 42.66
N MET A 612 -68.38 -38.54 42.73
CA MET A 612 -67.75 -38.01 43.94
C MET A 612 -68.35 -36.64 44.30
N TYR A 613 -68.56 -35.78 43.31
CA TYR A 613 -69.14 -34.45 43.51
C TYR A 613 -70.60 -34.53 43.99
N ALA A 614 -71.36 -35.53 43.52
CA ALA A 614 -72.71 -35.81 44.02
C ALA A 614 -72.70 -36.15 45.52
N VAL A 615 -71.75 -36.98 45.99
CA VAL A 615 -71.55 -37.28 47.42
C VAL A 615 -71.25 -36.03 48.25
N LYS A 616 -70.40 -35.14 47.75
CA LYS A 616 -70.06 -33.89 48.44
C LYS A 616 -71.28 -33.00 48.70
N ARG A 617 -72.31 -33.07 47.85
CA ARG A 617 -73.54 -32.26 47.96
C ARG A 617 -74.59 -32.86 48.89
N THR A 618 -74.61 -34.18 49.07
CA THR A 618 -75.67 -34.90 49.78
C THR A 618 -75.37 -35.20 51.24
N GLY A 619 -74.12 -35.02 51.70
CA GLY A 619 -73.78 -35.14 53.11
C GLY A 619 -72.31 -35.34 53.46
N LYS A 620 -71.42 -35.56 52.48
CA LYS A 620 -69.99 -35.91 52.66
C LYS A 620 -69.78 -37.23 53.42
N GLY A 621 -68.57 -37.79 53.38
CA GLY A 621 -68.25 -39.01 54.12
C GLY A 621 -68.98 -40.28 53.66
N GLN A 622 -69.39 -40.36 52.39
CA GLN A 622 -70.09 -41.51 51.81
C GLN A 622 -69.41 -42.00 50.52
N ILE A 623 -69.89 -43.12 49.99
CA ILE A 623 -69.45 -43.72 48.72
C ILE A 623 -70.64 -43.72 47.76
N GLN A 624 -70.43 -43.30 46.52
CA GLN A 624 -71.42 -43.43 45.45
C GLN A 624 -70.79 -44.15 44.26
N ILE A 625 -71.45 -45.23 43.83
CA ILE A 625 -71.06 -46.00 42.64
C ILE A 625 -72.08 -45.70 41.54
N ALA A 626 -71.64 -45.10 40.44
CA ALA A 626 -72.50 -44.88 39.28
C ALA A 626 -72.42 -46.05 38.29
N GLY A 627 -73.56 -46.43 37.72
CA GLY A 627 -73.63 -47.35 36.59
C GLY A 627 -73.31 -46.62 35.29
N HIS A 628 -72.35 -47.11 34.51
CA HIS A 628 -71.99 -46.52 33.22
C HIS A 628 -72.64 -47.29 32.06
N ALA A 629 -73.12 -46.58 31.05
CA ALA A 629 -74.09 -47.03 30.05
C ALA A 629 -73.62 -48.17 29.10
N HIS A 630 -72.38 -48.65 29.23
CA HIS A 630 -71.83 -49.76 28.45
C HIS A 630 -71.46 -51.01 29.28
N SER A 631 -71.82 -51.06 30.57
CA SER A 631 -71.76 -52.31 31.32
C SER A 631 -72.91 -53.24 30.87
N GLU A 632 -72.65 -54.18 29.96
CA GLU A 632 -73.49 -55.37 29.75
C GLU A 632 -73.45 -56.32 30.98
N TRP A 633 -73.60 -55.78 32.18
CA TRP A 633 -73.90 -56.52 33.40
C TRP A 633 -75.34 -56.19 33.81
N ALA A 634 -76.26 -56.56 32.93
CA ALA A 634 -77.69 -56.63 33.20
C ALA A 634 -78.20 -58.04 32.91
N VAL A 635 -78.70 -58.69 33.98
CA VAL A 635 -79.64 -59.83 34.02
C VAL A 635 -79.09 -61.23 33.71
N ALA A 636 -78.82 -61.99 34.77
CA ALA A 636 -79.43 -63.32 34.97
C ALA A 636 -79.52 -63.62 36.47
N ALA A 637 -80.75 -63.52 37.00
CA ALA A 637 -81.18 -64.26 38.18
C ALA A 637 -81.39 -65.73 37.81
#